data_AF-A0A976PU19-F1
#
_entry.id   AF-A0A976PU19-F1
#
_cell.length_a   1.000
_cell.length_b   1.000
_cell.length_c   1.000
_cell.angle_alpha   90.00
_cell.angle_beta   90.00
_cell.angle_gamma   90.00
#
_symmetry.space_group_name_H-M   'P 1'
#
loop_
_entity.id
_entity.type
_entity.pdbx_description
1 polymer ?
#
loop_
_entity_poly.entity_id
_entity_poly.type
_entity_poly.pdbx_seq_one_letter_code
_entity_poly.pdbx_strand_id
1 'polypeptide(L)'
;MRKLLCLALLLGACGGDNLAAPDIVAQIDDQQVHYSEFEMYLEENSVESGLALASDVLSELFDQFLDEELLRRVAVERDLIGETDSRRTAVRAVVGQLEAGTIPAEEITAYFRDHGHEFELEERVRLRQVLVEDRATAEEVRRRMLAGDPFEEVLADADSSSTALWGDEGELSSGDLPPGLADSIFALEPGEVSDVVAADYGFHIFQVVEHLSPEQMELARAEERIRQILRRRLVDDGIEELVAEARERYNVQVFRRNIPFNYAGTY
;
A
#
# COMPACT_ATOMS: atom_id res chain seq x y z
N MET A 1 46.35 -71.05 -24.69
CA MET A 1 45.96 -71.35 -23.30
C MET A 1 46.87 -70.60 -22.33
N ARG A 2 46.42 -69.45 -21.81
CA ARG A 2 46.99 -68.81 -20.61
C ARG A 2 45.82 -68.11 -19.91
N LYS A 3 45.44 -68.63 -18.74
CA LYS A 3 44.35 -68.13 -17.90
C LYS A 3 44.81 -66.81 -17.27
N LEU A 4 44.05 -65.73 -17.48
CA LEU A 4 44.18 -64.51 -16.70
C LEU A 4 43.54 -64.75 -15.32
N LEU A 5 44.34 -64.50 -14.28
CA LEU A 5 43.96 -64.51 -12.88
C LEU A 5 43.33 -63.14 -12.56
N CYS A 6 42.07 -63.12 -12.16
CA CYS A 6 41.41 -61.92 -11.63
C CYS A 6 41.99 -61.59 -10.26
N LEU A 7 42.69 -60.46 -10.15
CA LEU A 7 43.04 -59.84 -8.88
C LEU A 7 41.96 -58.80 -8.56
N ALA A 8 41.11 -59.12 -7.59
CA ALA A 8 40.15 -58.19 -7.01
C ALA A 8 40.91 -57.13 -6.20
N LEU A 9 40.90 -55.88 -6.68
CA LEU A 9 41.18 -54.71 -5.85
C LEU A 9 39.84 -54.16 -5.37
N LEU A 10 39.55 -54.39 -4.09
CA LEU A 10 38.54 -53.67 -3.33
C LEU A 10 38.99 -52.22 -3.20
N LEU A 11 38.46 -51.33 -4.04
CA LEU A 11 38.50 -49.89 -3.79
C LEU A 11 37.47 -49.58 -2.72
N GLY A 12 37.97 -49.35 -1.51
CA GLY A 12 37.23 -48.65 -0.48
C GLY A 12 37.08 -47.16 -0.80
N ALA A 13 36.12 -46.56 -0.08
CA ALA A 13 35.82 -45.15 0.07
C ALA A 13 35.01 -44.47 -1.05
N CYS A 14 33.74 -44.18 -0.71
CA CYS A 14 33.09 -42.89 -0.95
C CYS A 14 31.98 -42.71 0.12
N GLY A 15 32.40 -42.54 1.37
CA GLY A 15 31.61 -41.90 2.40
C GLY A 15 32.23 -40.53 2.64
N GLY A 16 32.13 -39.65 1.65
CA GLY A 16 32.51 -38.26 1.79
C GLY A 16 31.25 -37.51 2.18
N ASP A 17 31.17 -37.10 3.44
CA ASP A 17 30.34 -35.97 3.83
C ASP A 17 30.68 -34.84 2.84
N ASN A 18 29.71 -34.49 2.00
CA ASN A 18 29.80 -33.36 1.10
C ASN A 18 29.74 -32.12 2.00
N LEU A 19 30.85 -31.78 2.65
CA LEU A 19 31.04 -30.53 3.36
C LEU A 19 30.97 -29.46 2.27
N ALA A 20 29.76 -28.94 2.05
CA ALA A 20 29.50 -27.82 1.15
C ALA A 20 30.61 -26.78 1.39
N ALA A 21 31.27 -26.34 0.32
CA ALA A 21 32.31 -25.33 0.38
C ALA A 21 31.84 -24.16 1.27
N PRO A 22 32.72 -23.51 2.05
CA PRO A 22 32.31 -22.57 3.10
C PRO A 22 31.49 -21.36 2.61
N ASP A 23 31.42 -21.14 1.30
CA ASP A 23 30.64 -20.09 0.64
C ASP A 23 29.24 -20.54 0.19
N ILE A 24 28.95 -21.84 0.13
CA ILE A 24 27.61 -22.34 -0.27
C ILE A 24 26.68 -22.26 0.93
N VAL A 25 25.64 -21.44 0.84
CA VAL A 25 24.70 -21.19 1.96
C VAL A 25 23.35 -21.87 1.76
N ALA A 26 22.98 -22.17 0.52
CA ALA A 26 21.83 -23.01 0.22
C ALA A 26 22.06 -23.83 -1.05
N GLN A 27 21.20 -24.82 -1.26
CA GLN A 27 21.10 -25.59 -2.49
C GLN A 27 19.63 -25.68 -2.89
N ILE A 28 19.32 -25.43 -4.16
CA ILE A 28 17.97 -25.55 -4.72
C ILE A 28 18.07 -26.54 -5.89
N ASP A 29 17.61 -27.76 -5.65
CA ASP A 29 17.86 -28.96 -6.48
C ASP A 29 19.36 -29.22 -6.67
N ASP A 30 19.87 -29.11 -7.91
CA ASP A 30 21.28 -29.29 -8.24
C ASP A 30 22.08 -27.98 -8.26
N GLN A 31 21.43 -26.83 -8.07
CA GLN A 31 22.11 -25.54 -8.09
C GLN A 31 22.53 -25.10 -6.70
N GLN A 32 23.79 -24.67 -6.59
CA GLN A 32 24.38 -24.13 -5.38
C GLN A 32 24.11 -22.62 -5.31
N VAL A 33 23.75 -22.15 -4.13
CA VAL A 33 23.53 -20.74 -3.83
C VAL A 33 24.69 -20.27 -2.96
N HIS A 34 25.46 -19.31 -3.46
CA HIS A 34 26.64 -18.78 -2.80
C HIS A 34 26.31 -17.57 -1.91
N TYR A 35 27.04 -17.39 -0.81
CA TYR A 35 26.84 -16.25 0.08
C TYR A 35 27.07 -14.93 -0.64
N SER A 36 28.04 -14.89 -1.55
CA SER A 36 28.30 -13.73 -2.42
C SER A 36 27.07 -13.27 -3.23
N GLU A 37 26.16 -14.19 -3.60
CA GLU A 37 24.92 -13.81 -4.30
C GLU A 37 23.93 -13.09 -3.36
N PHE A 38 23.90 -13.48 -2.09
CA PHE A 38 23.14 -12.80 -1.05
C PHE A 38 23.76 -11.44 -0.70
N GLU A 39 25.10 -11.34 -0.65
CA GLU A 39 25.79 -10.05 -0.48
C GLU A 39 25.43 -9.07 -1.60
N MET A 40 25.47 -9.52 -2.86
CA MET A 40 25.03 -8.72 -4.00
C MET A 40 23.55 -8.30 -3.89
N TYR A 41 22.69 -9.20 -3.41
CA TYR A 41 21.27 -8.90 -3.18
C TYR A 41 21.06 -7.77 -2.14
N LEU A 42 21.83 -7.78 -1.05
CA LEU A 42 21.78 -6.72 -0.04
C LEU A 42 22.22 -5.37 -0.61
N GLU A 43 23.29 -5.36 -1.41
CA GLU A 43 23.80 -4.15 -2.07
C GLU A 43 22.78 -3.56 -3.05
N GLU A 44 22.13 -4.39 -3.88
CA GLU A 44 21.13 -3.97 -4.86
C GLU A 44 19.87 -3.37 -4.21
N ASN A 45 19.49 -3.88 -3.03
CA ASN A 45 18.32 -3.41 -2.28
C ASN A 45 18.63 -2.27 -1.31
N SER A 46 19.74 -1.56 -1.53
CA SER A 46 20.11 -0.34 -0.78
C SER A 46 20.33 -0.56 0.72
N VAL A 47 20.72 -1.76 1.14
CA VAL A 47 21.36 -1.95 2.43
C VAL A 47 22.77 -1.37 2.30
N GLU A 48 22.94 -0.13 2.75
CA GLU A 48 24.22 0.58 2.70
C GLU A 48 25.37 -0.31 3.19
N SER A 49 26.41 -0.45 2.38
CA SER A 49 27.68 -1.07 2.75
C SER A 49 28.29 -0.30 3.93
N GLY A 50 27.96 -0.69 5.17
CA GLY A 50 28.41 -0.01 6.39
C GLY A 50 27.45 -0.09 7.57
N LEU A 51 26.16 -0.37 7.35
CA LEU A 51 25.22 -0.64 8.43
C LEU A 51 25.31 -2.12 8.83
N ALA A 52 25.75 -2.38 10.06
CA ALA A 52 25.65 -3.71 10.64
C ALA A 52 24.17 -4.02 10.91
N LEU A 53 23.55 -4.78 10.02
CA LEU A 53 22.21 -5.31 10.24
C LEU A 53 22.21 -6.33 11.37
N ALA A 54 21.13 -6.33 12.15
CA ALA A 54 20.91 -7.34 13.16
C ALA A 54 20.64 -8.71 12.50
N SER A 55 20.97 -9.80 13.20
CA SER A 55 20.88 -11.16 12.61
C SER A 55 19.46 -11.59 12.27
N ASP A 56 18.46 -11.09 13.00
CA ASP A 56 17.03 -11.27 12.70
C ASP A 56 16.66 -10.64 11.36
N VAL A 57 17.07 -9.40 11.12
CA VAL A 57 16.85 -8.71 9.83
C VAL A 57 17.57 -9.44 8.69
N LEU A 58 18.83 -9.85 8.89
CA LEU A 58 19.55 -10.64 7.88
C LEU A 58 18.88 -12.01 7.63
N SER A 59 18.31 -12.62 8.66
CA SER A 59 17.58 -13.87 8.52
C SER A 59 16.31 -13.72 7.69
N GLU A 60 15.55 -12.65 7.89
CA GLU A 60 14.35 -12.34 7.08
C GLU A 60 14.72 -12.01 5.63
N LEU A 61 15.77 -11.21 5.42
CA LEU A 61 16.26 -10.88 4.08
C LEU A 61 16.80 -12.11 3.35
N PHE A 62 17.39 -13.07 4.05
CA PHE A 62 17.84 -14.32 3.44
C PHE A 62 16.67 -15.22 3.01
N ASP A 63 15.60 -15.30 3.81
CA ASP A 63 14.36 -15.97 3.39
C ASP A 63 13.76 -15.29 2.16
N GLN A 64 13.68 -13.95 2.17
CA GLN A 64 13.20 -13.16 1.02
C GLN A 64 14.06 -13.41 -0.23
N PHE A 65 15.39 -13.45 -0.08
CA PHE A 65 16.30 -13.74 -1.18
C PHE A 65 16.04 -15.14 -1.79
N LEU A 66 15.82 -16.16 -0.95
CA LEU A 66 15.48 -17.49 -1.42
C LEU A 66 14.10 -17.52 -2.08
N ASP A 67 13.10 -16.83 -1.51
CA ASP A 67 11.76 -16.70 -2.09
C ASP A 67 11.81 -16.07 -3.48
N GLU A 68 12.58 -15.00 -3.65
CA GLU A 68 12.77 -14.35 -4.94
C GLU A 68 13.50 -15.24 -5.96
N GLU A 69 14.43 -16.10 -5.51
CA GLU A 69 15.08 -17.09 -6.37
C GLU A 69 14.10 -18.19 -6.81
N LEU A 70 13.22 -18.66 -5.91
CA LEU A 70 12.15 -19.59 -6.26
C LEU A 70 11.15 -18.97 -7.24
N LEU A 71 10.74 -17.72 -7.01
CA LEU A 71 9.87 -16.98 -7.92
C LEU A 71 10.52 -16.78 -9.28
N ARG A 72 11.84 -16.56 -9.35
CA ARG A 72 12.58 -16.51 -10.62
C ARG A 72 12.47 -17.80 -11.41
N ARG A 73 12.62 -18.95 -10.75
CA ARG A 73 12.44 -20.26 -11.40
C ARG A 73 11.02 -20.47 -11.89
N VAL A 74 10.03 -20.16 -11.05
CA VAL A 74 8.60 -20.20 -11.43
C VAL A 74 8.32 -19.30 -12.63
N ALA A 75 8.90 -18.10 -12.67
CA ALA A 75 8.72 -17.16 -13.77
C ALA A 75 9.36 -17.67 -15.08
N VAL A 76 10.52 -18.33 -15.02
CA VAL A 76 11.14 -19.01 -16.17
C VAL A 76 10.28 -20.19 -16.64
N GLU A 77 9.80 -21.04 -15.73
CA GLU A 77 8.92 -22.19 -16.06
C GLU A 77 7.61 -21.76 -16.73
N ARG A 78 7.12 -20.57 -16.40
CA ARG A 78 5.89 -19.98 -16.96
C ARG A 78 6.15 -19.13 -18.22
N ASP A 79 7.35 -19.17 -18.78
CA ASP A 79 7.76 -18.38 -19.95
C ASP A 79 7.55 -16.86 -19.77
N LEU A 80 7.60 -16.36 -18.52
CA LEU A 80 7.43 -14.93 -18.21
C LEU A 80 8.72 -14.13 -18.40
N ILE A 81 9.87 -14.79 -18.22
CA ILE A 81 11.22 -14.23 -18.31
C ILE A 81 12.19 -15.28 -18.89
N GLY A 82 13.38 -14.87 -19.33
CA GLY A 82 14.45 -15.76 -19.75
C GLY A 82 15.32 -16.28 -18.59
N GLU A 83 16.08 -17.34 -18.82
CA GLU A 83 16.92 -17.99 -17.79
C GLU A 83 17.96 -17.06 -17.13
N THR A 84 18.41 -16.03 -17.86
CA THR A 84 19.42 -15.06 -17.40
C THR A 84 18.84 -13.78 -16.80
N ASP A 85 17.51 -13.64 -16.76
CA ASP A 85 16.87 -12.47 -16.19
C ASP A 85 17.01 -12.45 -14.66
N SER A 86 17.10 -11.24 -14.11
CA SER A 86 17.29 -11.02 -12.67
C SER A 86 16.06 -11.46 -11.84
N ARG A 87 16.29 -11.76 -10.54
CA ARG A 87 15.22 -11.97 -9.55
C ARG A 87 14.20 -10.83 -9.52
N ARG A 88 14.67 -9.58 -9.56
CA ARG A 88 13.81 -8.39 -9.63
C ARG A 88 12.91 -8.37 -10.87
N THR A 89 13.44 -8.80 -12.02
CA THR A 89 12.64 -8.94 -13.25
C THR A 89 11.56 -10.01 -13.07
N ALA A 90 11.90 -11.14 -12.43
CA ALA A 90 10.95 -12.20 -12.14
C ALA A 90 9.81 -11.73 -11.22
N VAL A 91 10.13 -11.10 -10.10
CA VAL A 91 9.13 -10.57 -9.16
C VAL A 91 8.17 -9.64 -9.88
N ARG A 92 8.70 -8.70 -10.68
CA ARG A 92 7.87 -7.79 -11.49
C ARG A 92 6.98 -8.54 -12.50
N ALA A 93 7.51 -9.57 -13.15
CA ALA A 93 6.76 -10.34 -14.14
C ALA A 93 5.64 -11.18 -13.49
N VAL A 94 5.92 -11.80 -12.35
CA VAL A 94 4.94 -12.54 -11.53
C VAL A 94 3.85 -11.61 -11.02
N VAL A 95 4.22 -10.46 -10.43
CA VAL A 95 3.26 -9.43 -10.00
C VAL A 95 2.39 -8.99 -11.18
N GLY A 96 2.99 -8.65 -12.32
CA GLY A 96 2.22 -8.25 -13.51
C GLY A 96 1.28 -9.33 -14.03
N GLN A 97 1.66 -10.61 -13.93
CA GLN A 97 0.78 -11.74 -14.27
C GLN A 97 -0.41 -11.81 -13.30
N LEU A 98 -0.16 -11.69 -11.99
CA LEU A 98 -1.20 -11.73 -10.95
C LEU A 98 -2.13 -10.52 -11.05
N GLU A 99 -1.60 -9.32 -11.31
CA GLU A 99 -2.37 -8.09 -11.52
C GLU A 99 -3.29 -8.15 -12.75
N ALA A 100 -2.94 -8.95 -13.76
CA ALA A 100 -3.79 -9.20 -14.92
C ALA A 100 -4.98 -10.13 -14.61
N GLY A 101 -5.01 -10.74 -13.42
CA GLY A 101 -6.14 -11.49 -12.90
C GLY A 101 -7.42 -10.65 -12.85
N THR A 102 -8.55 -11.28 -13.17
CA THR A 102 -9.85 -10.62 -13.12
C THR A 102 -10.38 -10.66 -11.69
N ILE A 103 -10.79 -9.50 -11.15
CA ILE A 103 -11.53 -9.43 -9.89
C ILE A 103 -13.02 -9.61 -10.20
N PRO A 104 -13.67 -10.70 -9.76
CA PRO A 104 -15.08 -10.94 -10.01
C PRO A 104 -15.97 -9.90 -9.34
N ALA A 105 -17.08 -9.51 -9.99
CA ALA A 105 -17.99 -8.49 -9.45
C ALA A 105 -18.66 -8.94 -8.14
N GLU A 106 -18.85 -10.24 -7.98
CA GLU A 106 -19.34 -10.86 -6.75
C GLU A 106 -18.39 -10.64 -5.56
N GLU A 107 -17.07 -10.62 -5.78
CA GLU A 107 -16.10 -10.36 -4.71
C GLU A 107 -16.14 -8.89 -4.28
N ILE A 108 -16.28 -7.97 -5.23
CA ILE A 108 -16.45 -6.54 -4.93
C ILE A 108 -17.72 -6.33 -4.09
N THR A 109 -18.83 -6.95 -4.51
CA THR A 109 -20.11 -6.85 -3.80
C THR A 109 -20.04 -7.47 -2.41
N ALA A 110 -19.37 -8.62 -2.28
CA ALA A 110 -19.15 -9.28 -1.00
C ALA A 110 -18.29 -8.42 -0.07
N TYR A 111 -17.16 -7.88 -0.58
CA TYR A 111 -16.29 -7.01 0.19
C TYR A 111 -17.05 -5.79 0.70
N PHE A 112 -17.79 -5.09 -0.17
CA PHE A 112 -18.58 -3.92 0.21
C PHE A 112 -19.59 -4.24 1.32
N ARG A 113 -20.30 -5.36 1.22
CA ARG A 113 -21.26 -5.81 2.24
C ARG A 113 -20.58 -6.15 3.56
N ASP A 114 -19.47 -6.87 3.50
CA ASP A 114 -18.79 -7.41 4.69
C ASP A 114 -17.95 -6.34 5.41
N HIS A 115 -17.58 -5.27 4.69
CA HIS A 115 -16.80 -4.13 5.18
C HIS A 115 -17.56 -2.80 5.05
N GLY A 116 -18.90 -2.82 5.16
CA GLY A 116 -19.75 -1.63 4.95
C GLY A 116 -19.33 -0.40 5.76
N HIS A 117 -18.85 -0.63 6.99
CA HIS A 117 -18.33 0.40 7.89
C HIS A 117 -17.15 1.20 7.30
N GLU A 118 -16.34 0.63 6.40
CA GLU A 118 -15.23 1.34 5.72
C GLU A 118 -15.70 2.31 4.63
N PHE A 119 -16.99 2.24 4.29
CA PHE A 119 -17.65 3.00 3.24
C PHE A 119 -18.85 3.80 3.78
N GLU A 120 -18.90 4.01 5.09
CA GLU A 120 -19.83 4.97 5.69
C GLU A 120 -19.29 6.37 5.42
N LEU A 121 -20.17 7.23 4.91
CA LEU A 121 -19.90 8.64 4.86
C LEU A 121 -20.31 9.23 6.20
N GLU A 122 -19.39 9.97 6.80
CA GLU A 122 -19.66 10.71 8.04
C GLU A 122 -20.73 11.78 7.81
N GLU A 123 -21.20 12.37 8.91
CA GLU A 123 -22.06 13.55 8.85
C GLU A 123 -21.36 14.65 8.04
N ARG A 124 -22.11 15.27 7.15
CA ARG A 124 -21.63 16.39 6.33
C ARG A 124 -22.57 17.57 6.47
N VAL A 125 -22.03 18.75 6.20
CA VAL A 125 -22.78 19.99 6.07
C VAL A 125 -22.57 20.54 4.68
N ARG A 126 -23.64 21.06 4.07
CA ARG A 126 -23.48 21.87 2.86
C ARG A 126 -23.30 23.33 3.27
N LEU A 127 -22.20 23.93 2.88
CA LEU A 127 -21.85 25.28 3.31
C LEU A 127 -21.88 26.29 2.16
N ARG A 128 -22.29 27.51 2.49
CA ARG A 128 -21.98 28.69 1.69
C ARG A 128 -21.04 29.58 2.48
N GLN A 129 -20.12 30.23 1.77
CA GLN A 129 -19.13 31.11 2.36
C GLN A 129 -19.19 32.50 1.74
N VAL A 130 -18.95 33.52 2.57
CA VAL A 130 -18.55 34.86 2.16
C VAL A 130 -17.20 35.17 2.80
N LEU A 131 -16.24 35.59 2.01
CA LEU A 131 -14.92 36.07 2.43
C LEU A 131 -14.79 37.54 2.06
N VAL A 132 -14.42 38.38 3.03
CA VAL A 132 -14.14 39.82 2.83
C VAL A 132 -12.86 40.22 3.54
N GLU A 133 -12.23 41.31 3.12
CA GLU A 133 -10.93 41.73 3.66
C GLU A 133 -11.01 42.43 5.02
N ASP A 134 -12.13 43.07 5.33
CA ASP A 134 -12.28 43.87 6.55
C ASP A 134 -13.45 43.42 7.43
N ARG A 135 -13.25 43.58 8.73
CA ARG A 135 -14.19 43.13 9.76
C ARG A 135 -15.52 43.89 9.72
N ALA A 136 -15.52 45.17 9.37
CA ALA A 136 -16.74 45.96 9.39
C ALA A 136 -17.70 45.50 8.28
N THR A 137 -17.16 45.23 7.09
CA THR A 137 -17.91 44.61 5.99
C THR A 137 -18.40 43.22 6.38
N ALA A 138 -17.57 42.41 7.04
CA ALA A 138 -17.97 41.07 7.49
C ALA A 138 -19.15 41.10 8.47
N GLU A 139 -19.12 42.03 9.43
CA GLU A 139 -20.19 42.23 10.40
C GLU A 139 -21.49 42.71 9.75
N GLU A 140 -21.40 43.58 8.75
CA GLU A 140 -22.56 44.05 7.98
C GLU A 140 -23.17 42.93 7.12
N VAL A 141 -22.34 42.15 6.42
CA VAL A 141 -22.76 40.97 5.67
C VAL A 141 -23.50 40.00 6.59
N ARG A 142 -22.89 39.63 7.73
CA ARG A 142 -23.52 38.74 8.71
C ARG A 142 -24.86 39.30 9.20
N ARG A 143 -24.93 40.60 9.52
CA ARG A 143 -26.16 41.26 9.99
C ARG A 143 -27.29 41.12 8.98
N ARG A 144 -27.01 41.27 7.68
CA ARG A 144 -28.00 41.13 6.62
C ARG A 144 -28.42 39.68 6.39
N MET A 145 -27.47 38.74 6.39
CA MET A 145 -27.79 37.32 6.31
C MET A 145 -28.70 36.89 7.47
N LEU A 146 -28.44 37.37 8.69
CA LEU A 146 -29.30 37.14 9.87
C LEU A 146 -30.67 37.82 9.77
N ALA A 147 -30.80 38.90 9.00
CA ALA A 147 -32.08 39.53 8.73
C ALA A 147 -32.94 38.75 7.72
N GLY A 148 -32.36 37.72 7.07
CA GLY A 148 -33.02 36.92 6.06
C GLY A 148 -32.99 37.52 4.66
N ASP A 149 -32.11 38.51 4.42
CA ASP A 149 -31.89 39.04 3.07
C ASP A 149 -31.41 37.90 2.14
N PRO A 150 -31.87 37.83 0.88
CA PRO A 150 -31.41 36.82 -0.06
C PRO A 150 -29.89 36.84 -0.20
N PHE A 151 -29.26 35.67 -0.19
CA PHE A 151 -27.79 35.54 -0.22
C PHE A 151 -27.19 36.32 -1.39
N GLU A 152 -27.79 36.22 -2.58
CA GLU A 152 -27.37 36.92 -3.78
C GLU A 152 -27.45 38.46 -3.64
N GLU A 153 -28.39 38.99 -2.86
CA GLU A 153 -28.50 40.43 -2.59
C GLU A 153 -27.48 40.91 -1.56
N VAL A 154 -27.15 40.07 -0.57
CA VAL A 154 -26.07 40.36 0.38
C VAL A 154 -24.73 40.43 -0.35
N LEU A 155 -24.52 39.54 -1.32
CA LEU A 155 -23.30 39.46 -2.11
C LEU A 155 -23.13 40.60 -3.11
N ALA A 156 -24.21 41.03 -3.78
CA ALA A 156 -24.14 42.13 -4.75
C ALA A 156 -23.60 43.42 -4.13
N ASP A 157 -23.91 43.68 -2.85
CA ASP A 157 -23.37 44.82 -2.13
C ASP A 157 -21.97 44.56 -1.57
N ALA A 158 -21.63 43.33 -1.20
CA ALA A 158 -20.28 42.95 -0.78
C ALA A 158 -19.26 43.00 -1.94
N ASP A 159 -19.66 42.60 -3.15
CA ASP A 159 -18.87 42.68 -4.39
C ASP A 159 -18.55 44.14 -4.81
N SER A 160 -19.26 45.13 -4.23
CA SER A 160 -18.89 46.54 -4.40
C SER A 160 -17.59 46.91 -3.65
N SER A 161 -17.22 46.11 -2.64
CA SER A 161 -15.84 46.01 -2.18
C SER A 161 -15.13 45.03 -3.11
N SER A 162 -14.10 45.48 -3.83
CA SER A 162 -13.50 44.76 -4.96
C SER A 162 -12.79 43.43 -4.62
N THR A 163 -13.01 42.89 -3.43
CA THR A 163 -12.22 41.83 -2.80
C THR A 163 -13.07 40.78 -2.09
N ALA A 164 -14.40 40.86 -2.19
CA ALA A 164 -15.28 39.81 -1.71
C ALA A 164 -15.20 38.56 -2.61
N LEU A 165 -15.08 37.38 -1.98
CA LEU A 165 -15.19 36.07 -2.64
C LEU A 165 -16.32 35.29 -1.98
N TRP A 166 -17.16 34.65 -2.79
CA TRP A 166 -18.31 33.90 -2.27
C TRP A 166 -18.62 32.69 -3.13
N GLY A 167 -19.23 31.68 -2.50
CA GLY A 167 -19.52 30.42 -3.18
C GLY A 167 -20.26 29.42 -2.31
N ASP A 168 -20.80 28.41 -2.99
CA ASP A 168 -21.20 27.14 -2.38
C ASP A 168 -19.93 26.28 -2.29
N GLU A 169 -19.54 25.93 -1.07
CA GLU A 169 -18.35 25.13 -0.78
C GLU A 169 -18.65 23.62 -0.92
N GLY A 170 -19.88 23.25 -1.26
CA GLY A 170 -20.32 21.86 -1.39
C GLY A 170 -20.57 21.19 -0.04
N GLU A 171 -20.56 19.86 -0.05
CA GLU A 171 -20.71 19.01 1.14
C GLU A 171 -19.34 18.79 1.78
N LEU A 172 -19.21 19.15 3.06
CA LEU A 172 -17.98 19.01 3.82
C LEU A 172 -18.22 18.19 5.08
N SER A 173 -17.32 17.24 5.34
CA SER A 173 -17.24 16.53 6.62
C SER A 173 -16.49 17.36 7.66
N SER A 174 -16.53 16.97 8.93
CA SER A 174 -15.77 17.66 9.98
C SER A 174 -14.26 17.65 9.72
N GLY A 175 -13.73 16.63 9.03
CA GLY A 175 -12.31 16.51 8.70
C GLY A 175 -11.86 17.45 7.57
N ASP A 176 -12.80 17.93 6.75
CA ASP A 176 -12.51 18.88 5.66
C ASP A 176 -12.38 20.34 6.17
N LEU A 177 -12.85 20.60 7.39
CA LEU A 177 -12.82 21.93 8.01
C LEU A 177 -11.57 22.13 8.88
N PRO A 178 -11.03 23.36 8.96
CA PRO A 178 -9.95 23.69 9.88
C PRO A 178 -10.26 23.31 11.34
N PRO A 179 -9.27 22.84 12.12
CA PRO A 179 -9.45 22.50 13.53
C PRO A 179 -10.07 23.65 14.32
N GLY A 180 -11.15 23.37 15.05
CA GLY A 180 -11.89 24.35 15.86
C GLY A 180 -13.02 25.09 15.11
N LEU A 181 -13.03 25.06 13.77
CA LEU A 181 -14.17 25.57 13.00
C LEU A 181 -15.30 24.55 12.92
N ALA A 182 -14.96 23.26 12.77
CA ALA A 182 -15.92 22.16 12.61
C ALA A 182 -17.02 22.17 13.69
N ASP A 183 -16.65 22.19 14.97
CA ASP A 183 -17.62 22.18 16.07
C ASP A 183 -18.61 23.36 16.02
N SER A 184 -18.13 24.53 15.58
CA SER A 184 -18.98 25.73 15.49
C SER A 184 -19.92 25.67 14.30
N ILE A 185 -19.47 25.10 13.18
CA ILE A 185 -20.27 24.95 11.96
C ILE A 185 -21.32 23.85 12.12
N PHE A 186 -20.94 22.68 12.63
CA PHE A 186 -21.85 21.55 12.83
C PHE A 186 -22.87 21.79 13.96
N ALA A 187 -22.68 22.82 14.78
CA ALA A 187 -23.66 23.25 15.79
C ALA A 187 -24.76 24.16 15.23
N LEU A 188 -24.60 24.71 14.02
CA LEU A 188 -25.57 25.61 13.38
C LEU A 188 -26.72 24.82 12.74
N GLU A 189 -27.95 25.26 12.91
CA GLU A 189 -29.08 24.68 12.19
C GLU A 189 -29.09 25.10 10.70
N PRO A 190 -29.74 24.32 9.80
CA PRO A 190 -29.93 24.73 8.42
C PRO A 190 -30.55 26.14 8.30
N GLY A 191 -29.88 27.02 7.55
CA GLY A 191 -30.20 28.42 7.37
C GLY A 191 -29.46 29.36 8.32
N GLU A 192 -28.88 28.86 9.42
CA GLU A 192 -28.15 29.68 10.38
C GLU A 192 -26.78 30.13 9.84
N VAL A 193 -26.32 31.27 10.38
CA VAL A 193 -25.13 31.99 9.94
C VAL A 193 -24.13 32.00 11.09
N SER A 194 -22.88 31.66 10.77
CA SER A 194 -21.79 31.62 11.75
C SER A 194 -21.45 33.01 12.29
N ASP A 195 -20.67 33.04 13.37
CA ASP A 195 -19.90 34.24 13.72
C ASP A 195 -18.85 34.56 12.64
N VAL A 196 -18.36 35.79 12.65
CA VAL A 196 -17.27 36.21 11.77
C VAL A 196 -15.98 35.52 12.20
N VAL A 197 -15.41 34.70 11.31
CA VAL A 197 -14.18 33.95 11.55
C VAL A 197 -13.01 34.69 10.91
N ALA A 198 -12.04 35.12 11.72
CA ALA A 198 -10.84 35.78 11.23
C ALA A 198 -9.79 34.73 10.78
N ALA A 199 -9.24 34.93 9.59
CA ALA A 199 -8.15 34.14 9.01
C ALA A 199 -7.06 35.07 8.46
N ASP A 200 -5.90 34.51 8.09
CA ASP A 200 -4.75 35.29 7.62
C ASP A 200 -5.02 36.12 6.35
N TYR A 201 -6.02 35.72 5.57
CA TYR A 201 -6.37 36.31 4.28
C TYR A 201 -7.74 37.00 4.27
N GLY A 202 -8.37 37.16 5.43
CA GLY A 202 -9.62 37.93 5.55
C GLY A 202 -10.55 37.41 6.63
N PHE A 203 -11.83 37.76 6.50
CA PHE A 203 -12.91 37.45 7.42
C PHE A 203 -13.96 36.62 6.70
N HIS A 204 -14.26 35.46 7.27
CA HIS A 204 -15.18 34.49 6.72
C HIS A 204 -16.51 34.50 7.47
N ILE A 205 -17.60 34.38 6.73
CA ILE A 205 -18.94 34.12 7.23
C ILE A 205 -19.46 32.88 6.52
N PHE A 206 -19.95 31.92 7.30
CA PHE A 206 -20.50 30.68 6.78
C PHE A 206 -22.00 30.63 7.02
N GLN A 207 -22.73 30.00 6.10
CA GLN A 207 -24.12 29.60 6.30
C GLN A 207 -24.25 28.11 6.05
N VAL A 208 -24.87 27.39 6.98
CA VAL A 208 -25.24 26.00 6.77
C VAL A 208 -26.49 25.97 5.90
N VAL A 209 -26.42 25.33 4.73
CA VAL A 209 -27.57 25.15 3.84
C VAL A 209 -28.39 23.93 4.28
N GLU A 210 -27.72 22.83 4.60
CA GLU A 210 -28.32 21.57 5.04
C GLU A 210 -27.32 20.72 5.82
N HIS A 211 -27.84 19.91 6.76
CA HIS A 211 -27.11 18.80 7.35
C HIS A 211 -27.43 17.52 6.58
N LEU A 212 -26.39 16.80 6.18
CA LEU A 212 -26.48 15.47 5.59
C LEU A 212 -26.11 14.46 6.66
N SER A 213 -27.08 13.65 7.07
CA SER A 213 -26.85 12.58 8.04
C SER A 213 -25.83 11.57 7.49
N PRO A 214 -25.11 10.86 8.37
CA PRO A 214 -24.28 9.74 7.95
C PRO A 214 -25.06 8.77 7.08
N GLU A 215 -24.45 8.34 6.00
CA GLU A 215 -25.10 7.44 5.04
C GLU A 215 -24.09 6.43 4.49
N GLN A 216 -24.59 5.26 4.10
CA GLN A 216 -23.76 4.29 3.41
C GLN A 216 -23.45 4.82 2.00
N MET A 217 -22.17 4.89 1.65
CA MET A 217 -21.76 5.20 0.28
C MET A 217 -22.34 4.17 -0.69
N GLU A 218 -22.86 4.60 -1.84
CA GLU A 218 -23.29 3.68 -2.89
C GLU A 218 -22.14 2.81 -3.41
N LEU A 219 -22.40 1.52 -3.66
CA LEU A 219 -21.40 0.57 -4.19
C LEU A 219 -20.68 1.13 -5.43
N ALA A 220 -21.41 1.78 -6.34
CA ALA A 220 -20.83 2.37 -7.55
C ALA A 220 -19.74 3.41 -7.27
N ARG A 221 -19.80 4.12 -6.13
CA ARG A 221 -18.74 5.06 -5.71
C ARG A 221 -17.57 4.34 -5.03
N ALA A 222 -17.84 3.23 -4.34
CA ALA A 222 -16.82 2.44 -3.64
C ALA A 222 -16.09 1.43 -4.56
N GLU A 223 -16.68 1.07 -5.69
CA GLU A 223 -16.29 -0.06 -6.54
C GLU A 223 -14.81 -0.03 -6.95
N GLU A 224 -14.30 1.11 -7.41
CA GLU A 224 -12.91 1.21 -7.85
C GLU A 224 -11.91 1.10 -6.69
N ARG A 225 -12.23 1.71 -5.54
CA ARG A 225 -11.41 1.56 -4.32
C ARG A 225 -11.38 0.10 -3.87
N ILE A 226 -12.52 -0.58 -3.85
CA ILE A 226 -12.60 -2.00 -3.49
C ILE A 226 -11.80 -2.85 -4.47
N ARG A 227 -11.93 -2.59 -5.78
CA ARG A 227 -11.17 -3.30 -6.81
C ARG A 227 -9.67 -3.19 -6.59
N GLN A 228 -9.16 -2.02 -6.18
CA GLN A 228 -7.75 -1.83 -5.86
C GLN A 228 -7.33 -2.61 -4.61
N ILE A 229 -8.14 -2.62 -3.56
CA ILE A 229 -7.92 -3.42 -2.34
C ILE A 229 -7.83 -4.90 -2.69
N LEU A 230 -8.82 -5.41 -3.42
CA LEU A 230 -8.88 -6.81 -3.84
C LEU A 230 -7.75 -7.17 -4.80
N ARG A 231 -7.33 -6.26 -5.69
CA ARG A 231 -6.18 -6.47 -6.57
C ARG A 231 -4.90 -6.67 -5.78
N ARG A 232 -4.64 -5.80 -4.81
CA ARG A 232 -3.46 -5.90 -3.96
C ARG A 232 -3.44 -7.22 -3.20
N ARG A 233 -4.59 -7.57 -2.60
CA ARG A 233 -4.76 -8.85 -1.92
C ARG A 233 -4.52 -10.04 -2.85
N LEU A 234 -5.05 -10.02 -4.07
CA LEU A 234 -4.84 -11.07 -5.06
C LEU A 234 -3.33 -11.26 -5.37
N VAL A 235 -2.58 -10.16 -5.48
CA VAL A 235 -1.13 -10.22 -5.71
C VAL A 235 -0.39 -10.77 -4.49
N ASP A 236 -0.71 -10.26 -3.30
CA ASP A 236 -0.07 -10.67 -2.05
C ASP A 236 -0.31 -12.18 -1.79
N ASP A 237 -1.59 -12.61 -1.80
CA ASP A 237 -1.99 -14.00 -1.60
C ASP A 237 -1.38 -14.91 -2.71
N GLY A 238 -1.34 -14.42 -3.96
CA GLY A 238 -0.78 -15.15 -5.08
C GLY A 238 0.73 -15.35 -5.00
N ILE A 239 1.49 -14.36 -4.52
CA ILE A 239 2.94 -14.51 -4.30
C ILE A 239 3.20 -15.55 -3.21
N GLU A 240 2.47 -15.47 -2.08
CA GLU A 240 2.60 -16.42 -0.98
C GLU A 240 2.33 -17.86 -1.45
N GLU A 241 1.25 -18.07 -2.22
CA GLU A 241 0.91 -19.37 -2.79
C GLU A 241 2.01 -19.88 -3.74
N LEU A 242 2.52 -19.03 -4.64
CA LEU A 242 3.57 -19.42 -5.58
C LEU A 242 4.88 -19.80 -4.89
N VAL A 243 5.27 -19.05 -3.84
CA VAL A 243 6.45 -19.37 -3.04
C VAL A 243 6.23 -20.68 -2.29
N ALA A 244 5.06 -20.89 -1.66
CA ALA A 244 4.75 -22.12 -0.96
C ALA A 244 4.79 -23.34 -1.90
N GLU A 245 4.14 -23.26 -3.07
CA GLU A 245 4.21 -24.31 -4.09
C GLU A 245 5.63 -24.57 -4.57
N ALA A 246 6.42 -23.51 -4.78
CA ALA A 246 7.80 -23.65 -5.20
C ALA A 246 8.66 -24.31 -4.12
N ARG A 247 8.47 -23.97 -2.84
CA ARG A 247 9.16 -24.62 -1.70
C ARG A 247 8.85 -26.11 -1.60
N GLU A 248 7.64 -26.54 -1.95
CA GLU A 248 7.27 -27.96 -2.00
C GLU A 248 7.83 -28.68 -3.23
N ARG A 249 7.92 -27.97 -4.36
CA ARG A 249 8.36 -28.51 -5.65
C ARG A 249 9.88 -28.66 -5.75
N TYR A 250 10.61 -27.65 -5.28
CA TYR A 250 12.07 -27.61 -5.34
C TYR A 250 12.67 -28.10 -4.03
N ASN A 251 13.75 -28.89 -4.12
CA ASN A 251 14.46 -29.34 -2.94
C ASN A 251 15.38 -28.23 -2.43
N VAL A 252 14.87 -27.38 -1.54
CA VAL A 252 15.65 -26.31 -0.89
C VAL A 252 16.31 -26.82 0.37
N GLN A 253 17.64 -26.75 0.43
CA GLN A 253 18.44 -27.10 1.60
C GLN A 253 19.31 -25.93 2.02
N VAL A 254 19.08 -25.40 3.23
CA VAL A 254 19.92 -24.34 3.80
C VAL A 254 21.05 -24.91 4.65
N PHE A 255 22.29 -24.52 4.35
CA PHE A 255 23.48 -24.90 5.10
C PHE A 255 23.78 -23.88 6.20
N ARG A 256 22.99 -23.93 7.29
CA ARG A 256 23.06 -22.96 8.40
C ARG A 256 24.46 -22.70 8.97
N ARG A 257 25.36 -23.70 8.90
CA ARG A 257 26.76 -23.58 9.36
C ARG A 257 27.63 -22.66 8.50
N ASN A 258 27.21 -22.40 7.27
CA ASN A 258 27.93 -21.58 6.30
C ASN A 258 27.41 -20.13 6.27
N ILE A 259 26.35 -19.83 7.03
CA ILE A 259 25.76 -18.49 7.13
C ILE A 259 26.46 -17.70 8.26
N PRO A 260 27.00 -16.49 8.00
CA PRO A 260 27.78 -15.72 8.98
C PRO A 260 26.92 -14.93 10.00
N PHE A 261 25.62 -15.20 10.07
CA PHE A 261 24.68 -14.61 11.03
C PHE A 261 23.76 -15.70 11.59
N ASN A 262 23.08 -15.40 12.70
CA ASN A 262 22.13 -16.33 13.30
C ASN A 262 20.87 -16.46 12.44
N TYR A 263 20.83 -17.49 11.59
CA TYR A 263 19.67 -17.79 10.76
C TYR A 263 18.59 -18.54 11.54
N ALA A 264 17.41 -17.92 11.64
CA ALA A 264 16.22 -18.43 12.29
C ALA A 264 15.00 -18.51 11.34
N GLY A 265 15.25 -18.48 10.03
CA GLY A 265 14.21 -18.51 8.99
C GLY A 265 13.54 -19.87 8.80
N THR A 266 12.71 -19.91 7.76
CA THR A 266 11.69 -20.95 7.53
C THR A 266 12.14 -22.10 6.62
N TYR A 267 13.37 -22.04 6.10
CA TYR A 267 13.99 -23.09 5.26
C TYR A 267 14.92 -24.06 6.04
#